data_AF-A0A2G9U4E7-F1
#
_entry.id   AF-A0A2G9U4E7-F1
#
_cell.length_a   1.000
_cell.length_b   1.000
_cell.length_c   1.000
_cell.angle_alpha   90.00
_cell.angle_beta   90.00
_cell.angle_gamma   90.00
#
_symmetry.space_group_name_H-M   'P 1'
#
loop_
_entity.id
_entity.type
_entity.pdbx_description
1 polymer ?
#
loop_
_entity_poly.entity_id
_entity_poly.type
_entity_poly.pdbx_seq_one_letter_code
_entity_poly.pdbx_strand_id
1 'polypeptide(L)'
;MLRMSSSALGEFEAKHRGQNIHANKTLRIEQRLLAKARADMEAKKEQAEKRASLALKAKNNPIPLTFYFGINIHHRNRYGCMLYNNGRLIEMYVKAAVQKEKNDLMIEYLSLLRAMNDHMEQYWKDINLAGSDGPSGIKSFWKNFGYENSDWSSECTNLAEHRKKRFLRIGHTIQCGEKSF
;
A
#
# COMPACT_ATOMS: atom_id res chain seq x y z
N MET A 1 12.15 21.28 -23.36
CA MET A 1 13.11 20.46 -24.13
C MET A 1 12.46 19.54 -25.18
N LEU A 2 11.18 19.14 -25.03
CA LEU A 2 10.51 18.21 -25.98
C LEU A 2 10.05 18.82 -27.33
N ARG A 3 10.00 20.15 -27.49
CA ARG A 3 9.49 20.81 -28.71
C ARG A 3 10.51 20.93 -29.87
N MET A 4 11.81 20.75 -29.61
CA MET A 4 12.85 21.12 -30.57
C MET A 4 13.15 20.06 -31.64
N SER A 5 12.85 18.78 -31.40
CA SER A 5 13.17 17.69 -32.35
C SER A 5 12.03 17.38 -33.32
N SER A 6 10.78 17.71 -32.98
CA SER A 6 9.64 17.49 -33.86
C SER A 6 9.70 18.36 -35.12
N SER A 7 10.30 19.56 -35.01
CA SER A 7 10.48 20.46 -36.15
C SER A 7 11.73 20.14 -36.97
N ALA A 8 12.79 19.58 -36.38
CA ALA A 8 14.07 19.37 -37.07
C ALA A 8 13.99 18.45 -38.30
N LEU A 9 13.24 17.34 -38.24
CA LEU A 9 13.01 16.50 -39.42
C LEU A 9 12.16 17.22 -40.47
N GLY A 10 11.11 17.95 -40.04
CA GLY A 10 10.26 18.71 -40.94
C GLY A 10 10.99 19.88 -41.61
N GLU A 11 11.89 20.56 -40.89
CA GLU A 11 12.77 21.62 -41.40
C GLU A 11 13.79 21.05 -42.39
N PHE A 12 14.39 19.89 -42.09
CA PHE A 12 15.28 19.18 -43.01
C PHE A 12 14.56 18.80 -44.31
N GLU A 13 13.35 18.24 -44.22
CA GLU A 13 12.52 17.87 -45.38
C GLU A 13 12.07 19.10 -46.19
N ALA A 14 11.75 20.20 -45.51
CA ALA A 14 11.38 21.47 -46.16
C ALA A 14 12.57 22.10 -46.91
N LYS A 15 13.76 22.11 -46.29
CA LYS A 15 14.98 22.69 -46.85
C LYS A 15 15.47 21.94 -48.09
N HIS A 16 15.30 20.62 -48.13
CA HIS A 16 15.74 19.77 -49.25
C HIS A 16 14.58 19.35 -50.17
N ARG A 17 13.45 20.05 -50.11
CA ARG A 17 12.27 19.78 -50.94
C ARG A 17 12.65 19.87 -52.42
N GLY A 18 12.33 18.84 -53.19
CA GLY A 18 12.66 18.75 -54.63
C GLY A 18 14.07 18.26 -54.95
N GLN A 19 14.93 18.04 -53.95
CA GLN A 19 16.26 17.43 -54.14
C GLN A 19 16.19 15.90 -54.05
N ASN A 20 17.03 15.20 -54.80
CA ASN A 20 17.20 13.76 -54.64
C ASN A 20 18.12 13.47 -53.44
N ILE A 21 17.55 13.53 -52.23
CA ILE A 21 18.23 13.26 -50.94
C ILE A 21 18.94 11.89 -50.97
N HIS A 22 18.41 10.92 -51.71
CA HIS A 22 18.97 9.57 -51.79
C HIS A 22 20.24 9.50 -52.63
N ALA A 23 20.48 10.45 -53.55
CA ALA A 23 21.73 10.50 -54.30
C ALA A 23 22.93 10.92 -53.44
N ASN A 24 22.71 11.64 -52.33
CA ASN A 24 23.77 12.12 -51.44
C ASN A 24 23.84 11.29 -50.15
N LYS A 25 25.00 10.67 -49.90
CA LYS A 25 25.23 9.81 -48.71
C LYS A 25 25.03 10.57 -47.40
N THR A 26 25.51 11.82 -47.32
CA THR A 26 25.44 12.64 -46.09
C THR A 26 24.00 13.00 -45.76
N LEU A 27 23.25 13.50 -46.75
CA LEU A 27 21.83 13.87 -46.56
C LEU A 27 20.98 12.66 -46.17
N ARG A 28 21.27 11.48 -46.75
CA ARG A 28 20.59 10.23 -46.39
C ARG A 28 20.83 9.83 -44.93
N ILE A 29 22.06 9.99 -44.43
CA ILE A 29 22.41 9.67 -43.04
C ILE A 29 21.72 10.67 -42.09
N GLU A 30 21.77 11.96 -42.40
CA GLU A 30 21.13 13.01 -41.60
C GLU A 30 19.62 12.81 -41.50
N GLN A 31 18.94 12.53 -42.62
CA GLN A 31 17.50 12.22 -42.63
C GLN A 31 17.16 11.02 -41.72
N ARG A 32 17.98 9.96 -41.76
CA ARG A 32 17.78 8.77 -40.91
C ARG A 32 17.96 9.08 -39.42
N LEU A 33 18.97 9.88 -39.07
CA LEU A 33 19.21 10.31 -37.69
C LEU A 33 18.05 11.16 -37.16
N LEU A 34 17.57 12.11 -37.96
CA LEU A 34 16.43 12.96 -37.63
C LEU A 34 15.12 12.15 -37.52
N ALA A 35 14.91 11.18 -38.41
CA ALA A 35 13.77 10.28 -38.34
C ALA A 35 13.78 9.42 -37.07
N LYS A 36 14.95 8.88 -36.69
CA LYS A 36 15.13 8.14 -35.44
C LYS A 36 14.86 9.04 -34.23
N ALA A 37 15.44 10.24 -34.20
CA ALA A 37 15.22 11.20 -33.12
C ALA A 37 13.74 11.58 -32.97
N ARG A 38 13.00 11.73 -34.08
CA ARG A 38 11.56 11.98 -34.05
C ARG A 38 10.79 10.78 -33.47
N ALA A 39 11.12 9.56 -33.89
CA ALA A 39 10.48 8.34 -33.38
C ALA A 39 10.70 8.16 -31.87
N ASP A 40 11.94 8.33 -31.39
CA ASP A 40 12.28 8.24 -29.97
C ASP A 40 11.51 9.28 -29.12
N MET A 41 11.26 10.44 -29.71
CA MET A 41 10.56 11.55 -29.06
C MET A 41 9.04 11.34 -29.01
N GLU A 42 8.45 10.81 -30.08
CA GLU A 42 7.03 10.44 -30.05
C GLU A 42 6.80 9.31 -29.04
N ALA A 43 7.68 8.31 -28.97
CA ALA A 43 7.60 7.25 -27.96
C ALA A 43 7.68 7.80 -26.52
N LYS A 44 8.57 8.76 -26.25
CA LYS A 44 8.65 9.43 -24.95
C LYS A 44 7.41 10.27 -24.65
N LYS A 45 6.86 10.95 -25.65
CA LYS A 45 5.63 11.74 -25.53
C LYS A 45 4.44 10.82 -25.21
N GLU A 46 4.25 9.75 -25.97
CA GLU A 46 3.20 8.76 -25.73
C GLU A 46 3.32 8.14 -24.33
N GLN A 47 4.53 7.79 -23.89
CA GLN A 47 4.76 7.29 -22.54
C GLN A 47 4.40 8.33 -21.48
N ALA A 48 4.75 9.61 -21.68
CA ALA A 48 4.41 10.70 -20.78
C ALA A 48 2.90 10.95 -20.72
N GLU A 49 2.21 10.95 -21.86
CA GLU A 49 0.75 11.08 -21.97
C GLU A 49 0.04 9.92 -21.29
N LYS A 50 0.51 8.67 -21.50
CA LYS A 50 -0.01 7.49 -20.81
C LYS A 50 0.18 7.58 -19.30
N ARG A 51 1.35 8.00 -18.83
CA ARG A 51 1.63 8.20 -17.40
C ARG A 51 0.74 9.30 -16.81
N ALA A 52 0.56 10.41 -17.51
CA ALA A 52 -0.32 11.50 -17.09
C ALA A 52 -1.80 11.05 -17.04
N SER A 53 -2.26 10.28 -18.02
CA SER A 53 -3.60 9.69 -18.03
C SER A 53 -3.83 8.74 -16.85
N LEU A 54 -2.87 7.87 -16.55
CA LEU A 54 -2.94 6.96 -15.39
C LEU A 54 -2.95 7.74 -14.06
N ALA A 55 -2.11 8.77 -13.93
CA ALA A 55 -2.08 9.62 -12.75
C ALA A 55 -3.42 10.36 -12.55
N LEU A 56 -4.03 10.85 -13.63
CA LEU A 56 -5.34 11.50 -13.58
C LEU A 56 -6.44 10.51 -13.17
N LYS A 57 -6.41 9.28 -13.70
CA LYS A 57 -7.34 8.21 -13.29
C LYS A 57 -7.19 7.85 -11.82
N ALA A 58 -5.96 7.71 -11.32
CA ALA A 58 -5.69 7.43 -9.91
C ALA A 58 -6.13 8.58 -8.99
N LYS A 59 -5.97 9.84 -9.43
CA LYS A 59 -6.47 11.02 -8.71
C LYS A 59 -7.99 11.02 -8.62
N ASN A 60 -8.68 10.66 -9.70
CA ASN A 60 -10.14 10.65 -9.75
C ASN A 60 -10.75 9.42 -9.07
N ASN A 61 -9.97 8.36 -8.88
CA ASN A 61 -10.40 7.13 -8.22
C ASN A 61 -9.32 6.67 -7.22
N PRO A 62 -9.18 7.38 -6.07
CA PRO A 62 -8.16 7.05 -5.08
C PRO A 62 -8.46 5.68 -4.46
N ILE A 63 -7.43 4.83 -4.38
CA ILE A 63 -7.54 3.53 -3.69
C ILE A 63 -7.50 3.81 -2.18
N PRO A 64 -8.56 3.45 -1.43
CA PRO A 64 -8.56 3.67 0.01
C PRO A 64 -7.55 2.74 0.69
N LEU A 65 -6.91 3.24 1.75
CA LEU A 65 -6.24 2.37 2.69
C LEU A 65 -7.29 1.56 3.46
N THR A 66 -7.07 0.24 3.56
CA THR A 66 -7.96 -0.65 4.30
C THR A 66 -7.30 -1.04 5.62
N PHE A 67 -7.99 -0.79 6.74
CA PHE A 67 -7.53 -1.22 8.06
C PHE A 67 -8.30 -2.47 8.51
N TYR A 68 -7.55 -3.48 8.96
CA TYR A 68 -8.10 -4.69 9.53
C TYR A 68 -7.81 -4.71 11.03
N PHE A 69 -8.85 -4.72 11.84
CA PHE A 69 -8.73 -4.80 13.30
C PHE A 69 -9.22 -6.15 13.80
N GLY A 70 -8.58 -6.63 14.86
CA GLY A 70 -8.88 -7.91 15.47
C GLY A 70 -8.36 -7.97 16.90
N ILE A 71 -8.93 -8.88 17.69
CA ILE A 71 -8.48 -9.16 19.04
C ILE A 71 -7.60 -10.42 19.02
N ASN A 72 -6.35 -10.28 19.44
CA ASN A 72 -5.43 -11.40 19.54
C ASN A 72 -5.71 -12.23 20.79
N ILE A 73 -6.68 -13.14 20.69
CA ILE A 73 -7.09 -14.00 21.81
C ILE A 73 -6.06 -15.07 22.18
N HIS A 74 -5.10 -15.39 21.30
CA HIS A 74 -4.01 -16.31 21.62
C HIS A 74 -2.89 -15.64 22.42
N HIS A 75 -2.61 -14.36 22.14
CA HIS A 75 -1.55 -13.60 22.79
C HIS A 75 -1.96 -12.15 23.05
N ARG A 76 -2.67 -11.89 24.15
CA ARG A 76 -3.22 -10.54 24.47
C ARG A 76 -2.14 -9.47 24.66
N ASN A 77 -0.93 -9.87 25.04
CA ASN A 77 0.24 -8.99 25.17
C ASN A 77 0.89 -8.64 23.82
N ARG A 78 0.56 -9.36 22.74
CA ARG A 78 1.05 -9.10 21.37
C ARG A 78 0.02 -8.29 20.60
N TYR A 79 0.02 -6.99 20.85
CA TYR A 79 -0.92 -6.02 20.27
C TYR A 79 -0.20 -4.83 19.64
N GLY A 80 -0.92 -4.07 18.81
CA GLY A 80 -0.41 -2.94 18.04
C GLY A 80 -0.62 -3.19 16.54
N CYS A 81 -0.35 -2.16 15.75
CA CYS A 81 -0.54 -2.19 14.31
C CYS A 81 0.61 -2.92 13.61
N MET A 82 0.29 -3.69 12.56
CA MET A 82 1.27 -4.26 11.63
C MET A 82 1.19 -3.48 10.31
N LEU A 83 2.27 -2.81 9.93
CA LEU A 83 2.29 -1.93 8.76
C LEU A 83 2.90 -2.66 7.57
N TYR A 84 2.16 -2.71 6.46
CA TYR A 84 2.61 -3.34 5.21
C TYR A 84 2.77 -2.28 4.12
N ASN A 85 3.82 -2.41 3.32
CA ASN A 85 4.02 -1.65 2.10
C ASN A 85 4.33 -2.63 0.96
N ASN A 86 3.52 -2.62 -0.10
CA ASN A 86 3.64 -3.52 -1.26
C ASN A 86 3.75 -5.01 -0.88
N GLY A 87 2.93 -5.46 0.07
CA GLY A 87 2.93 -6.84 0.55
C GLY A 87 4.08 -7.21 1.49
N ARG A 88 5.02 -6.29 1.76
CA ARG A 88 6.11 -6.48 2.72
C ARG A 88 5.76 -5.85 4.06
N LEU A 89 5.97 -6.59 5.15
CA LEU A 89 5.88 -6.06 6.50
C LEU A 89 7.05 -5.09 6.75
N ILE A 90 6.71 -3.88 7.18
CA ILE A 90 7.66 -2.80 7.47
C ILE A 90 7.90 -2.71 8.97
N GLU A 91 6.81 -2.71 9.75
CA GLU A 91 6.87 -2.51 11.19
C GLU A 91 5.78 -3.33 11.89
N MET A 92 6.10 -3.87 13.06
CA MET A 92 5.19 -4.68 13.88
C MET A 92 4.92 -4.02 15.22
N TYR A 93 3.74 -4.25 15.75
CA TYR A 93 3.35 -3.84 17.10
C TYR A 93 3.44 -2.32 17.35
N VAL A 94 3.26 -1.53 16.29
CA VAL A 94 3.24 -0.06 16.39
C VAL A 94 2.09 0.35 17.29
N LYS A 95 2.40 1.01 18.39
CA LYS A 95 1.36 1.59 19.26
C LYS A 95 0.92 2.87 18.59
N ALA A 96 -0.34 2.96 18.16
CA ALA A 96 -0.86 4.11 17.41
C ALA A 96 -0.98 5.41 18.26
N ALA A 97 -0.26 5.52 19.38
CA ALA A 97 -0.19 6.71 20.20
C ALA A 97 0.78 7.72 19.55
N VAL A 98 0.23 8.85 19.11
CA VAL A 98 0.99 9.92 18.44
C VAL A 98 1.94 10.60 19.43
N GLN A 99 3.25 10.33 19.33
CA GLN A 99 4.28 11.17 19.95
C GLN A 99 4.48 12.45 19.12
N LYS A 100 4.42 13.59 19.82
CA LYS A 100 4.41 14.96 19.26
C LYS A 100 5.80 15.43 18.84
N GLU A 101 6.35 15.05 17.70
CA GLU A 101 7.48 15.81 17.11
C GLU A 101 7.36 15.93 15.58
N LYS A 102 7.89 17.02 15.01
CA LYS A 102 7.68 17.44 13.61
C LYS A 102 8.94 17.21 12.78
N ASN A 103 8.83 16.35 11.76
CA ASN A 103 9.71 16.25 10.60
C ASN A 103 8.85 15.90 9.38
N ASP A 104 9.12 16.41 8.17
CA ASP A 104 8.14 16.35 7.06
C ASP A 104 7.82 14.93 6.55
N LEU A 105 8.79 13.99 6.55
CA LEU A 105 8.53 12.55 6.30
C LEU A 105 7.72 11.89 7.42
N MET A 106 7.77 12.45 8.62
CA MET A 106 6.99 12.03 9.77
C MET A 106 5.53 12.43 9.59
N ILE A 107 5.20 13.48 8.81
CA ILE A 107 3.83 14.00 8.75
C ILE A 107 2.85 13.00 8.13
N GLU A 108 3.16 12.40 6.97
CA GLU A 108 2.28 11.41 6.35
C GLU A 108 2.16 10.13 7.20
N TYR A 109 3.29 9.65 7.73
CA TYR A 109 3.32 8.50 8.63
C TYR A 109 2.52 8.74 9.91
N LEU A 110 2.69 9.90 10.55
CA LEU A 110 1.91 10.30 11.73
C LEU A 110 0.43 10.49 11.38
N SER A 111 0.11 11.00 10.20
CA SER A 111 -1.28 11.14 9.74
C SER A 111 -1.92 9.77 9.55
N LEU A 112 -1.18 8.80 9.00
CA LEU A 112 -1.59 7.40 8.94
C LEU A 112 -1.81 6.84 10.34
N LEU A 113 -0.85 6.98 11.26
CA LEU A 113 -0.99 6.48 12.63
C LEU A 113 -2.19 7.09 13.36
N ARG A 114 -2.43 8.38 13.17
CA ARG A 114 -3.60 9.07 13.72
C ARG A 114 -4.90 8.49 13.16
N ALA A 115 -5.00 8.37 11.83
CA ALA A 115 -6.17 7.77 11.19
C ALA A 115 -6.41 6.33 11.66
N MET A 116 -5.34 5.54 11.83
CA MET A 116 -5.43 4.18 12.37
C MET A 116 -5.93 4.18 13.82
N ASN A 117 -5.46 5.11 14.67
CA ASN A 117 -5.94 5.22 16.04
C ASN A 117 -7.44 5.55 16.10
N ASP A 118 -7.88 6.53 15.31
CA ASP A 118 -9.29 6.95 15.28
C ASP A 118 -10.20 5.77 14.87
N HIS A 119 -9.80 4.99 13.86
CA HIS A 119 -10.55 3.79 13.45
C HIS A 119 -10.43 2.64 14.43
N MET A 120 -9.30 2.51 15.15
CA MET A 120 -9.13 1.49 16.20
C MET A 120 -10.05 1.79 17.40
N GLU A 121 -10.15 3.05 17.80
CA GLU A 121 -11.08 3.49 18.84
C GLU A 121 -12.53 3.23 18.44
N GLN A 122 -12.87 3.48 17.18
CA GLN A 122 -14.18 3.16 16.64
C GLN A 122 -14.45 1.65 16.67
N TYR A 123 -13.51 0.84 16.16
CA TYR A 123 -13.59 -0.61 16.23
C TYR A 123 -13.80 -1.11 17.67
N TRP A 124 -13.07 -0.56 18.64
CA TRP A 124 -13.19 -0.92 20.05
C TRP A 124 -14.59 -0.63 20.61
N LYS A 125 -15.20 0.50 20.20
CA LYS A 125 -16.58 0.85 20.55
C LYS A 125 -17.57 -0.12 19.88
N ASP A 126 -17.37 -0.41 18.60
CA ASP A 126 -18.29 -1.23 17.80
C ASP A 126 -18.37 -2.68 18.30
N ILE A 127 -17.23 -3.28 18.69
CA ILE A 127 -17.22 -4.64 19.25
C ILE A 127 -17.81 -4.70 20.67
N ASN A 128 -17.92 -3.55 21.34
CA ASN A 128 -18.53 -3.38 22.66
C ASN A 128 -18.17 -4.49 23.68
N LEU A 129 -16.89 -4.83 23.80
CA LEU A 129 -16.43 -5.93 24.67
C LEU A 129 -16.79 -5.74 26.15
N ALA A 130 -16.91 -4.49 26.58
CA ALA A 130 -17.31 -4.14 27.93
C ALA A 130 -18.80 -4.46 28.19
N GLY A 131 -19.65 -4.38 27.17
CA GLY A 131 -21.09 -4.51 27.31
C GLY A 131 -21.68 -3.52 28.33
N SER A 132 -22.77 -3.92 28.98
CA SER A 132 -23.34 -3.20 30.13
C SER A 132 -22.47 -3.27 31.39
N ASP A 133 -21.57 -4.26 31.44
CA ASP A 133 -20.83 -4.62 32.65
C ASP A 133 -19.52 -3.83 32.80
N GLY A 134 -19.23 -2.93 31.86
CA GLY A 134 -18.08 -2.05 31.89
C GLY A 134 -16.75 -2.83 32.00
N PRO A 135 -15.84 -2.44 32.91
CA PRO A 135 -14.57 -3.15 33.10
C PRO A 135 -14.72 -4.64 33.46
N SER A 136 -15.83 -5.04 34.09
CA SER A 136 -16.10 -6.44 34.44
C SER A 136 -16.41 -7.28 33.20
N GLY A 137 -17.08 -6.70 32.19
CA GLY A 137 -17.33 -7.37 30.90
C GLY A 137 -16.02 -7.70 30.18
N ILE A 138 -15.06 -6.77 30.19
CA ILE A 138 -13.72 -6.99 29.62
C ILE A 138 -12.98 -8.13 30.34
N LYS A 139 -13.03 -8.17 31.68
CA LYS A 139 -12.43 -9.26 32.46
C LYS A 139 -13.06 -10.61 32.13
N SER A 140 -14.39 -10.66 32.06
CA SER A 140 -15.14 -11.87 31.69
C SER A 140 -14.81 -12.35 30.29
N PHE A 141 -14.68 -11.43 29.33
CA PHE A 141 -14.25 -11.74 27.97
C PHE A 141 -12.90 -12.47 27.95
N TRP A 142 -11.88 -11.92 28.63
CA TRP A 142 -10.55 -12.54 28.65
C TRP A 142 -10.51 -13.86 29.41
N LYS A 143 -11.27 -13.95 30.52
CA LYS A 143 -11.42 -15.20 31.28
C LYS A 143 -12.00 -16.32 30.41
N ASN A 144 -12.96 -16.01 29.55
CA ASN A 144 -13.55 -16.99 28.63
C ASN A 144 -12.56 -17.61 27.64
N PHE A 145 -11.40 -16.96 27.41
CA PHE A 145 -10.31 -17.44 26.56
C PHE A 145 -9.10 -17.95 27.35
N GLY A 146 -9.21 -18.10 28.68
CA GLY A 146 -8.19 -18.70 29.54
C GLY A 146 -7.20 -17.71 30.14
N TYR A 147 -7.50 -16.42 30.17
CA TYR A 147 -6.68 -15.46 30.92
C TYR A 147 -7.29 -15.25 32.31
N GLU A 148 -6.74 -15.95 33.30
CA GLU A 148 -7.35 -16.07 34.62
C GLU A 148 -6.89 -14.98 35.60
N ASN A 149 -5.76 -14.34 35.32
CA ASN A 149 -5.18 -13.31 36.17
C ASN A 149 -5.17 -11.93 35.49
N SER A 150 -4.97 -10.90 36.31
CA SER A 150 -4.90 -9.50 35.88
C SER A 150 -3.59 -9.12 35.21
N ASP A 151 -2.57 -9.98 35.25
CA ASP A 151 -1.28 -9.71 34.63
C ASP A 151 -1.39 -9.78 33.11
N TRP A 152 -1.36 -8.63 32.44
CA TRP A 152 -1.52 -8.56 30.98
C TRP A 152 -0.45 -9.35 30.21
N SER A 153 0.72 -9.57 30.82
CA SER A 153 1.82 -10.30 30.21
C SER A 153 1.67 -11.81 30.27
N SER A 154 0.77 -12.32 31.11
CA SER A 154 0.54 -13.75 31.29
C SER A 154 -0.03 -14.43 30.05
N GLU A 155 0.38 -15.68 29.85
CA GLU A 155 -0.17 -16.52 28.80
C GLU A 155 -1.57 -17.04 29.15
N CYS A 156 -2.38 -17.32 28.13
CA CYS A 156 -3.64 -18.00 28.32
C CYS A 156 -3.42 -19.46 28.73
N THR A 157 -4.32 -20.02 29.53
CA THR A 157 -4.23 -21.42 29.94
C THR A 157 -4.39 -22.39 28.77
N ASN A 158 -3.77 -23.55 28.95
CA ASN A 158 -3.75 -24.65 27.98
C ASN A 158 -4.83 -25.72 28.27
N LEU A 159 -5.95 -25.32 28.87
CA LEU A 159 -7.09 -26.22 29.07
C LEU A 159 -7.77 -26.52 27.73
N ALA A 160 -8.27 -27.75 27.56
CA ALA A 160 -8.88 -28.19 26.31
C ALA A 160 -10.08 -27.33 25.88
N GLU A 161 -10.89 -26.88 26.85
CA GLU A 161 -12.03 -25.98 26.61
C GLU A 161 -11.59 -24.60 26.08
N HIS A 162 -10.54 -24.01 26.66
CA HIS A 162 -10.04 -22.70 26.25
C HIS A 162 -9.36 -22.76 24.89
N ARG A 163 -8.58 -23.82 24.63
CA ARG A 163 -8.03 -24.08 23.29
C ARG A 163 -9.16 -24.18 22.26
N LYS A 164 -10.16 -25.03 22.50
CA LYS A 164 -11.28 -25.24 21.58
C LYS A 164 -12.02 -23.93 21.29
N LYS A 165 -12.30 -23.13 22.32
CA LYS A 165 -12.94 -21.80 22.15
C LYS A 165 -12.11 -20.86 21.28
N ARG A 166 -10.79 -20.77 21.48
CA ARG A 166 -9.91 -19.92 20.66
C ARG A 166 -9.88 -20.39 19.20
N PHE A 167 -9.72 -21.69 18.96
CA PHE A 167 -9.73 -22.26 17.61
C PHE A 167 -11.06 -22.04 16.88
N LEU A 168 -12.19 -22.25 17.54
CA LEU A 168 -13.51 -22.02 16.95
C LEU A 168 -13.76 -20.55 16.56
N ARG A 169 -13.09 -19.60 17.23
CA ARG A 169 -13.27 -18.17 16.95
C ARG A 169 -12.45 -17.66 15.75
N ILE A 170 -11.26 -18.21 15.54
CA ILE A 170 -10.34 -17.76 14.47
C ILE A 170 -10.45 -18.65 13.23
N GLY A 171 -10.81 -19.92 13.41
CA GLY A 171 -10.73 -20.92 12.34
C GLY A 171 -9.30 -21.39 12.11
N HIS A 172 -9.12 -22.25 11.11
CA HIS A 172 -7.84 -22.76 10.68
C HIS A 172 -7.74 -22.64 9.17
N THR A 173 -6.67 -22.01 8.70
CA THR A 173 -6.40 -21.83 7.27
C THR A 173 -5.09 -22.53 6.95
N ILE A 174 -5.10 -23.33 5.88
CA ILE A 174 -3.92 -24.02 5.36
C ILE A 174 -3.69 -23.59 3.91
N GLN A 175 -2.43 -23.40 3.54
CA GLN A 175 -2.03 -23.15 2.17
C GLN A 175 -1.64 -24.48 1.51
N CYS A 176 -2.23 -24.79 0.36
CA CYS A 176 -1.85 -25.97 -0.41
C CYS A 176 -0.39 -25.85 -0.90
N GLY A 177 0.38 -26.93 -0.77
CA GLY A 177 1.77 -26.99 -1.21
C GLY A 177 1.94 -27.12 -2.73
N GLU A 178 0.95 -27.68 -3.41
CA GLU A 178 0.94 -27.83 -4.87
C GLU A 178 -0.15 -26.96 -5.48
N LYS A 179 0.25 -26.10 -6.42
CA LYS A 179 -0.68 -25.45 -7.35
C LYS A 179 -0.65 -26.25 -8.63
N SER A 180 -1.54 -27.23 -8.77
CA SER A 180 -1.77 -27.90 -10.05
C SER A 180 -2.29 -26.85 -11.03
N PHE A 181 -1.51 -26.55 -12.06
CA PHE A 181 -1.89 -25.72 -13.21
C PHE A 181 -2.47 -26.57 -14.33
#